data_AF-A0A484A4B1-F1
#
_entry.id   AF-A0A484A4B1-F1
#
_cell.length_a   1.000
_cell.length_b   1.000
_cell.length_c   1.000
_cell.angle_alpha   90.00
_cell.angle_beta   90.00
_cell.angle_gamma   90.00
#
_symmetry.space_group_name_H-M   'P 1'
#
loop_
_entity.id
_entity.type
_entity.pdbx_description
1 polymer ?
#
loop_
_entity_poly.entity_id
_entity_poly.type
_entity_poly.pdbx_seq_one_letter_code
_entity_poly.pdbx_strand_id
1 'polypeptide(L)'
;MNIETVNELIASLESAGELSIKETKVMALAKAYKQLAAENVALKGMHHYSGLSPKHSKDAMMDMKRPFIDELIYSAEFYSVCGHISASLNRAISAVHGDYSWLPETPATDRIVAWIKADGVEEFAAHLRANDNGASVCKMIALGADDFAKQLREGADK
;
A
#
# COMPACT_ATOMS: atom_id res chain seq x y z
N MET A 1 -16.47 -11.70 -12.31
CA MET A 1 -16.38 -10.44 -13.07
C MET A 1 -14.94 -10.30 -13.52
N ASN A 2 -14.69 -10.17 -14.82
CA ASN A 2 -13.36 -9.94 -15.38
C ASN A 2 -13.13 -8.43 -15.60
N ILE A 3 -11.92 -8.04 -16.00
CA ILE A 3 -11.57 -6.63 -16.15
C ILE A 3 -12.24 -6.01 -17.40
N GLU A 4 -12.50 -6.82 -18.42
CA GLU A 4 -13.19 -6.46 -19.65
C GLU A 4 -14.62 -5.98 -19.36
N THR A 5 -15.44 -6.77 -18.65
CA THR A 5 -16.81 -6.37 -18.26
C THR A 5 -16.82 -5.08 -17.42
N VAL A 6 -15.81 -4.84 -16.58
CA VAL A 6 -15.70 -3.61 -15.79
C VAL A 6 -15.35 -2.41 -16.67
N ASN A 7 -14.47 -2.58 -17.66
CA ASN A 7 -14.15 -1.54 -18.63
C ASN A 7 -15.37 -1.15 -19.48
N GLU A 8 -16.12 -2.15 -19.96
CA GLU A 8 -17.37 -1.94 -20.71
C GLU A 8 -18.43 -1.22 -19.88
N LEU A 9 -18.58 -1.59 -18.60
CA LEU A 9 -19.49 -0.91 -17.67
C LEU A 9 -19.08 0.55 -17.43
N ILE A 10 -17.79 0.83 -17.22
CA ILE A 10 -17.30 2.20 -17.05
C ILE A 10 -17.58 3.03 -18.31
N ALA A 11 -17.24 2.51 -19.50
CA ALA A 11 -17.46 3.22 -20.76
C ALA A 11 -18.95 3.50 -21.03
N SER A 12 -19.83 2.53 -20.70
CA SER A 12 -21.28 2.71 -20.80
C SER A 12 -21.77 3.85 -19.88
N LEU A 13 -21.37 3.84 -18.61
CA LEU A 13 -21.75 4.87 -17.64
C LEU A 13 -21.14 6.24 -17.95
N GLU A 14 -19.93 6.32 -18.49
CA GLU A 14 -19.32 7.58 -18.93
C GLU A 14 -19.98 8.17 -20.19
N SER A 15 -20.70 7.35 -20.97
CA SER A 15 -21.50 7.80 -22.11
C SER A 15 -22.93 8.24 -21.73
N ALA A 16 -23.40 7.92 -20.52
CA ALA A 16 -24.71 8.29 -20.02
C ALA A 16 -24.69 9.70 -19.43
N GLY A 17 -25.34 10.66 -20.10
CA GLY A 17 -25.21 12.10 -19.80
C GLY A 17 -25.53 12.51 -18.37
N GLU A 18 -26.73 12.18 -17.87
CA GLU A 18 -27.08 12.32 -16.45
C GLU A 18 -27.20 10.93 -15.80
N LEU A 19 -26.28 10.64 -14.87
CA LEU A 19 -26.26 9.42 -14.08
C LEU A 19 -27.15 9.56 -12.84
N SER A 20 -27.96 8.54 -12.56
CA SER A 20 -28.66 8.46 -11.27
C SER A 20 -27.67 8.27 -10.10
N ILE A 21 -28.11 8.59 -8.88
CA ILE A 21 -27.31 8.38 -7.65
C ILE A 21 -26.77 6.94 -7.54
N LYS A 22 -27.55 5.95 -8.02
CA LYS A 22 -27.13 4.54 -8.02
C LYS A 22 -26.02 4.30 -9.04
N GLU A 23 -26.16 4.81 -10.25
CA GLU A 23 -25.19 4.63 -11.34
C GLU A 23 -23.87 5.36 -11.04
N THR A 24 -23.92 6.55 -10.44
CA THR A 24 -22.73 7.27 -9.95
C THR A 24 -21.96 6.44 -8.92
N LYS A 25 -22.66 5.79 -7.97
CA LYS A 25 -22.03 4.87 -7.00
C LYS A 25 -21.45 3.62 -7.66
N VAL A 26 -22.14 3.05 -8.66
CA VAL A 26 -21.63 1.89 -9.44
C VAL A 26 -20.39 2.27 -10.25
N MET A 27 -20.37 3.45 -10.88
CA MET A 27 -19.22 3.96 -11.62
C MET A 27 -18.00 4.17 -10.69
N ALA A 28 -18.20 4.75 -9.51
CA ALA A 28 -17.13 4.91 -8.52
C ALA A 28 -16.54 3.55 -8.08
N LEU A 29 -17.41 2.58 -7.76
CA LEU A 29 -16.98 1.22 -7.40
C LEU A 29 -16.26 0.50 -8.54
N ALA A 30 -16.74 0.65 -9.78
CA ALA A 30 -16.11 0.06 -10.96
C ALA A 30 -14.70 0.64 -11.21
N LYS A 31 -14.54 1.96 -11.04
CA LYS A 31 -13.23 2.63 -11.12
C LYS A 31 -12.27 2.18 -10.01
N ALA A 32 -12.76 2.07 -8.77
CA ALA A 32 -11.97 1.55 -7.66
C ALA A 32 -11.53 0.09 -7.88
N TYR A 33 -12.43 -0.78 -8.39
CA TYR A 33 -12.09 -2.16 -8.75
C TYR A 33 -11.01 -2.21 -9.85
N LYS A 34 -11.13 -1.38 -10.89
CA LYS A 34 -10.15 -1.31 -11.97
C LYS A 34 -8.75 -0.90 -11.46
N GLN A 35 -8.69 0.06 -10.56
CA GLN A 35 -7.44 0.49 -9.92
C GLN A 35 -6.84 -0.62 -9.04
N LEU A 36 -7.65 -1.25 -8.17
CA LEU A 36 -7.21 -2.37 -7.34
C LEU A 36 -6.73 -3.57 -8.17
N ALA A 37 -7.36 -3.83 -9.33
CA ALA A 37 -6.91 -4.87 -10.25
C ALA A 37 -5.54 -4.53 -10.86
N ALA A 38 -5.28 -3.27 -11.21
CA ALA A 38 -3.98 -2.81 -11.69
C ALA A 38 -2.88 -2.94 -10.62
N GLU A 39 -3.15 -2.53 -9.38
CA GLU A 39 -2.24 -2.70 -8.23
C GLU A 39 -1.90 -4.18 -8.01
N ASN A 40 -2.89 -5.07 -8.04
CA ASN A 40 -2.67 -6.51 -7.92
C ASN A 40 -1.82 -7.10 -9.06
N VAL A 41 -1.91 -6.57 -10.27
CA VAL A 41 -1.04 -6.99 -11.39
C VAL A 41 0.38 -6.49 -11.19
N ALA A 42 0.58 -5.24 -10.76
CA ALA A 42 1.89 -4.68 -10.47
C ALA A 42 2.61 -5.43 -9.34
N LEU A 43 1.91 -5.68 -8.21
CA LEU A 43 2.41 -6.45 -7.08
C LEU A 43 2.77 -7.90 -7.49
N LYS A 44 1.95 -8.56 -8.32
CA LYS A 44 2.28 -9.90 -8.84
C LYS A 44 3.51 -9.87 -9.76
N GLY A 45 3.66 -8.81 -10.55
CA GLY A 45 4.85 -8.58 -11.37
C GLY A 45 6.14 -8.49 -10.54
N MET A 46 6.07 -8.01 -9.29
CA MET A 46 7.24 -7.94 -8.41
C MET A 46 7.85 -9.31 -8.08
N HIS A 47 7.07 -10.39 -8.06
CA HIS A 47 7.59 -11.74 -7.77
C HIS A 47 8.63 -12.24 -8.80
N HIS A 48 8.71 -11.60 -9.97
CA HIS A 48 9.77 -11.89 -10.95
C HIS A 48 11.15 -11.39 -10.51
N TYR A 49 11.20 -10.45 -9.55
CA TYR A 49 12.42 -9.94 -8.95
C TYR A 49 12.73 -10.74 -7.68
N SER A 50 13.69 -11.65 -7.78
CA SER A 50 14.15 -12.56 -6.72
C SER A 50 14.96 -11.84 -5.62
N GLY A 51 14.42 -10.74 -5.09
CA GLY A 51 15.14 -9.82 -4.21
C GLY A 51 16.25 -9.05 -4.95
N LEU A 52 15.96 -8.50 -6.14
CA LEU A 52 16.93 -7.80 -6.98
C LEU A 52 16.31 -6.63 -7.75
N SER A 53 17.15 -5.70 -8.21
CA SER A 53 16.83 -4.43 -8.90
C SER A 53 15.70 -4.55 -9.97
N PRO A 54 14.62 -3.72 -10.03
CA PRO A 54 14.35 -3.07 -11.33
C PRO A 54 15.27 -1.90 -11.69
N LYS A 55 15.71 -1.11 -10.71
CA LYS A 55 16.61 0.03 -10.93
C LYS A 55 18.02 -0.41 -11.32
N HIS A 56 18.42 -1.61 -10.92
CA HIS A 56 19.77 -2.13 -11.06
C HIS A 56 19.76 -3.44 -11.84
N SER A 57 20.48 -3.49 -12.96
CA SER A 57 20.75 -4.76 -13.65
C SER A 57 21.51 -5.72 -12.73
N LYS A 58 21.51 -7.01 -13.06
CA LYS A 58 22.32 -8.01 -12.34
C LYS A 58 23.79 -7.58 -12.24
N ASP A 59 24.33 -7.02 -13.31
CA ASP A 59 25.73 -6.57 -13.37
C ASP A 59 25.95 -5.32 -12.52
N ALA A 60 25.05 -4.32 -12.57
CA ALA A 60 25.10 -3.15 -11.71
C ALA A 60 25.01 -3.52 -10.21
N MET A 61 24.21 -4.53 -9.86
CA MET A 61 24.17 -5.06 -8.51
C MET A 61 25.44 -5.82 -8.11
N MET A 62 26.11 -6.51 -9.04
CA MET A 62 27.39 -7.16 -8.78
C MET A 62 28.51 -6.13 -8.60
N ASP A 63 28.54 -5.06 -9.40
CA ASP A 63 29.51 -3.97 -9.26
C ASP A 63 29.28 -3.18 -7.96
N MET A 64 28.02 -2.93 -7.54
CA MET A 64 27.74 -2.33 -6.24
C MET A 64 28.10 -3.25 -5.06
N LYS A 65 28.05 -4.58 -5.24
CA LYS A 65 28.47 -5.57 -4.23
C LYS A 65 29.99 -5.76 -4.19
N ARG A 66 30.70 -5.54 -5.31
CA ARG A 66 32.16 -5.76 -5.45
C ARG A 66 33.02 -5.14 -4.34
N PRO A 67 32.91 -3.84 -3.98
CA PRO A 67 33.76 -3.27 -2.91
C PRO A 67 33.58 -3.96 -1.55
N PHE A 68 32.38 -4.44 -1.22
CA PHE A 68 32.11 -5.19 0.02
C PHE A 68 32.66 -6.63 -0.02
N ILE A 69 32.83 -7.19 -1.21
CA ILE A 69 33.46 -8.51 -1.43
C ILE A 69 35.00 -8.35 -1.37
N ASP A 70 35.54 -7.30 -1.97
CA ASP A 70 36.98 -7.02 -1.95
C ASP A 70 37.45 -6.67 -0.53
N GLU A 71 36.71 -5.83 0.21
CA GLU A 71 36.94 -5.60 1.66
C GLU A 71 37.03 -6.94 2.41
N LEU A 72 36.16 -7.89 2.08
CA LEU A 72 36.12 -9.21 2.72
C LEU A 72 37.34 -10.08 2.45
N ILE A 73 37.78 -10.11 1.19
CA ILE A 73 38.88 -10.98 0.74
C ILE A 73 40.21 -10.47 1.29
N TYR A 74 40.37 -9.15 1.40
CA TYR A 74 41.65 -8.52 1.78
C TYR A 74 41.76 -8.08 3.25
N SER A 75 40.67 -8.04 4.04
CA SER A 75 40.72 -7.68 5.48
C SER A 75 40.57 -8.84 6.47
N ALA A 76 40.22 -10.04 6.02
CA ALA A 76 39.90 -11.16 6.91
C ALA A 76 41.15 -11.96 7.34
N GLU A 77 41.84 -11.50 8.38
CA GLU A 77 42.78 -12.36 9.14
C GLU A 77 42.01 -13.44 9.92
N PHE A 78 41.84 -14.60 9.28
CA PHE A 78 41.63 -15.91 9.89
C PHE A 78 40.47 -16.06 10.92
N TYR A 79 39.32 -15.42 10.68
CA TYR A 79 38.08 -15.74 11.40
C TYR A 79 36.88 -15.96 10.47
N SER A 80 36.23 -17.12 10.61
CA SER A 80 35.03 -17.60 9.89
C SER A 80 34.60 -16.77 8.67
N VAL A 81 35.06 -17.18 7.48
CA VAL A 81 34.65 -16.62 6.18
C VAL A 81 33.12 -16.50 6.08
N CYS A 82 32.35 -17.46 6.63
CA CYS A 82 30.88 -17.42 6.67
C CYS A 82 30.30 -16.25 7.51
N GLY A 83 30.96 -15.86 8.61
CA GLY A 83 30.52 -14.75 9.47
C GLY A 83 30.71 -13.40 8.78
N HIS A 84 31.85 -13.19 8.15
CA HIS A 84 32.11 -11.97 7.38
C HIS A 84 31.24 -11.91 6.11
N ILE A 85 31.09 -13.03 5.38
CA ILE A 85 30.22 -13.10 4.20
C ILE A 85 28.80 -12.68 4.56
N SER A 86 28.23 -13.22 5.64
CA SER A 86 26.87 -12.87 6.04
C SER A 86 26.73 -11.40 6.45
N ALA A 87 27.67 -10.82 7.20
CA ALA A 87 27.63 -9.41 7.58
C ALA A 87 27.74 -8.43 6.39
N SER A 88 28.65 -8.68 5.45
CA SER A 88 28.82 -7.81 4.27
C SER A 88 27.79 -8.07 3.18
N LEU A 89 27.30 -9.32 3.03
CA LEU A 89 26.12 -9.61 2.22
C LEU A 89 24.89 -8.88 2.78
N ASN A 90 24.68 -8.89 4.10
CA ASN A 90 23.60 -8.15 4.74
C ASN A 90 23.75 -6.63 4.58
N ARG A 91 24.97 -6.06 4.71
CA ARG A 91 25.20 -4.63 4.41
C ARG A 91 24.91 -4.28 2.95
N ALA A 92 25.36 -5.09 2.00
CA ALA A 92 25.09 -4.88 0.57
C ALA A 92 23.66 -5.23 0.15
N ILE A 93 22.93 -6.04 0.92
CA ILE A 93 21.47 -6.21 0.82
C ILE A 93 20.81 -4.94 1.35
N SER A 94 21.09 -4.48 2.57
CA SER A 94 20.51 -3.24 3.11
C SER A 94 20.79 -2.00 2.26
N ALA A 95 21.96 -1.91 1.61
CA ALA A 95 22.29 -0.81 0.70
C ALA A 95 21.46 -0.81 -0.61
N VAL A 96 21.12 -1.99 -1.15
CA VAL A 96 20.32 -2.10 -2.40
C VAL A 96 18.81 -2.21 -2.13
N HIS A 97 18.43 -2.85 -1.03
CA HIS A 97 17.04 -3.12 -0.65
C HIS A 97 16.46 -2.10 0.33
N GLY A 98 17.29 -1.24 0.94
CA GLY A 98 16.82 -0.15 1.80
C GLY A 98 16.09 0.96 1.02
N ASP A 99 16.33 1.07 -0.28
CA ASP A 99 15.55 1.93 -1.17
C ASP A 99 14.28 1.20 -1.65
N TYR A 100 13.16 1.47 -0.96
CA TYR A 100 11.85 0.96 -1.32
C TYR A 100 11.05 1.87 -2.29
N SER A 101 11.64 2.91 -2.89
CA SER A 101 10.92 3.80 -3.83
C SER A 101 10.62 3.20 -5.22
N TRP A 102 11.17 2.02 -5.51
CA TRP A 102 10.79 1.16 -6.65
C TRP A 102 9.50 0.34 -6.47
N LEU A 103 8.91 0.31 -5.26
CA LEU A 103 7.69 -0.44 -5.03
C LEU A 103 6.54 0.26 -5.76
N PRO A 104 5.62 -0.48 -6.40
CA PRO A 104 4.41 0.12 -6.92
C PRO A 104 3.59 0.68 -5.75
N GLU A 105 3.19 1.95 -5.87
CA GLU A 105 2.25 2.55 -4.93
C GLU A 105 0.89 1.85 -5.00
N THR A 106 0.17 1.82 -3.87
CA THR A 106 -1.10 1.10 -3.74
C THR A 106 -2.26 2.01 -3.29
N PRO A 107 -2.56 3.12 -3.99
CA PRO A 107 -3.51 4.14 -3.53
C PRO A 107 -4.96 3.63 -3.37
N ALA A 108 -5.42 2.63 -4.13
CA ALA A 108 -6.71 2.00 -3.89
C ALA A 108 -6.69 1.13 -2.64
N THR A 109 -5.58 0.43 -2.36
CA THR A 109 -5.40 -0.30 -1.11
C THR A 109 -5.36 0.65 0.09
N ASP A 110 -4.66 1.78 -0.01
CA ASP A 110 -4.61 2.81 1.03
C ASP A 110 -6.00 3.43 1.28
N ARG A 111 -6.76 3.69 0.22
CA ARG A 111 -8.16 4.14 0.28
C ARG A 111 -9.05 3.13 1.00
N ILE A 112 -8.94 1.84 0.67
CA ILE A 112 -9.68 0.75 1.35
C ILE A 112 -9.32 0.71 2.85
N VAL A 113 -8.04 0.82 3.20
CA VAL A 113 -7.59 0.84 4.60
C VAL A 113 -8.11 2.07 5.35
N ALA A 114 -8.14 3.24 4.73
CA ALA A 114 -8.71 4.46 5.31
C ALA A 114 -10.24 4.35 5.52
N TRP A 115 -10.96 3.73 4.59
CA TRP A 115 -12.39 3.46 4.73
C TRP A 115 -12.69 2.46 5.85
N ILE A 116 -11.96 1.34 5.94
CA ILE A 116 -12.12 0.36 7.04
C ILE A 116 -11.82 1.01 8.40
N LYS A 117 -10.81 1.90 8.48
CA LYS A 117 -10.55 2.69 9.69
C LYS A 117 -11.72 3.63 10.02
N ALA A 118 -12.31 4.30 9.03
CA ALA A 118 -13.47 5.16 9.23
C ALA A 118 -14.68 4.36 9.74
N ASP A 119 -14.99 3.23 9.11
CA ASP A 119 -16.09 2.33 9.51
C ASP A 119 -15.94 1.89 10.99
N GLY A 120 -14.73 1.47 11.40
CA GLY A 120 -14.47 1.08 12.79
C GLY A 120 -14.52 2.24 13.81
N VAL A 121 -14.18 3.47 13.38
CA VAL A 121 -14.34 4.68 14.22
C VAL A 121 -15.82 5.07 14.35
N GLU A 122 -16.60 4.91 13.29
CA GLU A 122 -18.06 5.13 13.31
C GLU A 122 -18.78 4.10 14.21
N GLU A 123 -18.37 2.83 14.18
CA GLU A 123 -18.85 1.80 15.13
C GLU A 123 -18.52 2.16 16.58
N PHE A 124 -17.30 2.63 16.86
CA PHE A 124 -16.91 3.10 18.20
C PHE A 124 -17.73 4.32 18.64
N ALA A 125 -17.96 5.29 17.75
CA ALA A 125 -18.78 6.45 18.02
C ALA A 125 -20.25 6.08 18.29
N ALA A 126 -20.80 5.12 17.54
CA ALA A 126 -22.12 4.56 17.79
C ALA A 126 -22.21 3.83 19.15
N HIS A 127 -21.19 3.05 19.53
CA HIS A 127 -21.11 2.40 20.83
C HIS A 127 -21.07 3.42 21.98
N LEU A 128 -20.32 4.51 21.84
CA LEU A 128 -20.29 5.60 22.83
C LEU A 128 -21.65 6.30 22.99
N ARG A 129 -22.38 6.52 21.89
CA ARG A 129 -23.75 7.08 21.92
C ARG A 129 -24.73 6.15 22.63
N ALA A 130 -24.64 4.85 22.35
CA ALA A 130 -25.53 3.84 22.95
C ALA A 130 -25.35 3.70 24.47
N ASN A 131 -24.17 4.06 24.99
CA ASN A 131 -23.85 4.02 26.42
C ASN A 131 -23.88 5.39 27.11
N ASP A 132 -24.32 6.47 26.43
CA ASP A 132 -24.43 7.78 27.08
C ASP A 132 -25.61 7.81 28.06
N ASN A 133 -25.30 8.07 29.34
CA ASN A 133 -26.28 8.20 30.41
C ASN A 133 -26.70 9.66 30.68
N GLY A 134 -26.38 10.59 29.76
CA GLY A 134 -26.80 11.99 29.81
C GLY A 134 -25.87 12.92 30.61
N ALA A 135 -24.88 12.37 31.32
CA ALA A 135 -23.85 13.12 32.02
C ALA A 135 -22.41 12.70 31.61
N SER A 136 -22.28 11.85 30.58
CA SER A 136 -21.01 11.20 30.26
C SER A 136 -20.16 11.99 29.25
N VAL A 137 -18.84 11.84 29.35
CA VAL A 137 -17.88 12.38 28.36
C VAL A 137 -18.03 11.68 27.00
N CYS A 138 -18.70 10.53 26.94
CA CYS A 138 -18.90 9.70 25.75
C CYS A 138 -19.52 10.50 24.59
N LYS A 139 -20.43 11.44 24.87
CA LYS A 139 -21.04 12.27 23.82
C LYS A 139 -20.04 13.18 23.11
N MET A 140 -19.11 13.78 23.85
CA MET A 140 -18.05 14.62 23.27
C MET A 140 -17.05 13.78 22.47
N ILE A 141 -16.69 12.59 22.99
CA ILE A 141 -15.77 11.67 22.31
C ILE A 141 -16.42 11.12 21.03
N ALA A 142 -17.71 10.79 21.04
CA ALA A 142 -18.44 10.30 19.86
C ALA A 142 -18.51 11.35 18.73
N LEU A 143 -18.66 12.64 19.06
CA LEU A 143 -18.60 13.72 18.08
C LEU A 143 -17.19 13.86 17.46
N GLY A 144 -16.14 13.85 18.30
CA GLY A 144 -14.75 13.87 17.80
C GLY A 144 -14.38 12.64 16.97
N ALA A 145 -14.99 11.48 17.28
CA ALA A 145 -14.85 10.26 16.49
C ALA A 145 -15.53 10.37 15.11
N ASP A 146 -16.75 10.92 15.02
CA ASP A 146 -17.40 11.18 13.72
C ASP A 146 -16.56 12.12 12.85
N ASP A 147 -16.04 13.21 13.43
CA ASP A 147 -15.17 14.16 12.70
C ASP A 147 -13.88 13.48 12.22
N PHE A 148 -13.29 12.58 13.01
CA PHE A 148 -12.11 11.82 12.63
C PHE A 148 -12.41 10.78 11.53
N ALA A 149 -13.54 10.05 11.62
CA ALA A 149 -13.98 9.14 10.57
C ALA A 149 -14.23 9.88 9.24
N LYS A 150 -14.85 11.05 9.30
CA LYS A 150 -15.04 11.92 8.14
C LYS A 150 -13.70 12.35 7.53
N GLN A 151 -12.73 12.77 8.33
CA GLN A 151 -11.37 13.10 7.84
C GLN A 151 -10.69 11.91 7.17
N LEU A 152 -10.86 10.69 7.71
CA LEU A 152 -10.34 9.47 7.09
C LEU A 152 -10.98 9.21 5.72
N ARG A 153 -12.30 9.38 5.57
CA ARG A 153 -12.98 9.25 4.26
C ARG A 153 -12.54 10.35 3.27
N GLU A 154 -12.51 11.60 3.70
CA GLU A 154 -12.10 12.75 2.84
C GLU A 154 -10.62 12.73 2.45
N GLY A 155 -9.75 12.14 3.28
CA GLY A 155 -8.34 11.92 2.96
C GLY A 155 -8.12 10.76 1.98
N ALA A 156 -9.03 9.79 1.94
CA ALA A 156 -8.93 8.60 1.10
C ALA A 156 -9.25 8.85 -0.38
N ASP A 157 -9.98 9.92 -0.69
CA ASP A 157 -10.40 10.27 -2.05
C ASP A 157 -9.49 11.28 -2.77
N LYS A 158 -8.39 11.69 -2.13
CA LYS A 158 -7.32 12.53 -2.72
C LYS A 158 -6.26 11.68 -3.44
#